data_AF-A0A938KYU1-F1
#
_entry.id   AF-A0A938KYU1-F1
#
_cell.length_a   1.000
_cell.length_b   1.000
_cell.length_c   1.000
_cell.angle_alpha   90.00
_cell.angle_beta   90.00
_cell.angle_gamma   90.00
#
_symmetry.space_group_name_H-M   'P 1'
#
loop_
_entity.id
_entity.type
_entity.pdbx_description
1 polymer ?
#
loop_
_entity_poly.entity_id
_entity_poly.type
_entity_poly.pdbx_seq_one_letter_code
_entity_poly.pdbx_strand_id
1 'polypeptide(L)'
;MTGRERALRALQFQPTDRVPMLGGFIAHAAYLRRMSGLDPWTDSRRAAIETVRAQGACLIIQVVGPKPAEQSTEMGDGRASNFSRQGECGFQSPEQVRDYCLGLPDPECVRREFDRQAYYDHCVATWRQNDAEGGEDILILPYYLASDCPFMYYSQFGYENYFEAIALYPEAIGKL
;
A
#
# COMPACT_ATOMS: atom_id res chain seq x y z
N MET A 1 22.84 -9.01 -14.95
CA MET A 1 21.46 -9.17 -14.46
C MET A 1 20.87 -7.80 -14.23
N THR A 2 19.76 -7.49 -14.90
CA THR A 2 19.07 -6.20 -14.69
C THR A 2 18.43 -6.18 -13.29
N GLY A 3 18.03 -5.00 -12.81
CA GLY A 3 17.40 -4.94 -11.49
C GLY A 3 16.05 -5.67 -11.48
N ARG A 4 15.22 -5.48 -12.52
CA ARG A 4 13.95 -6.19 -12.66
C ARG A 4 14.16 -7.71 -12.70
N GLU A 5 15.11 -8.20 -13.49
CA GLU A 5 15.44 -9.63 -13.56
C GLU A 5 15.87 -10.17 -12.19
N ARG A 6 16.74 -9.45 -11.48
CA ARG A 6 17.20 -9.83 -10.13
C ARG A 6 16.05 -9.96 -9.15
N ALA A 7 15.13 -8.99 -9.13
CA ALA A 7 13.98 -9.00 -8.25
C ALA A 7 13.04 -10.19 -8.54
N LEU A 8 12.72 -10.43 -9.81
CA LEU A 8 11.87 -11.56 -10.22
C LEU A 8 12.48 -12.92 -9.86
N ARG A 9 13.78 -13.11 -10.12
CA ARG A 9 14.50 -14.34 -9.77
C ARG A 9 14.49 -14.59 -8.26
N ALA A 10 14.75 -13.55 -7.47
CA ALA A 10 14.73 -13.65 -6.01
C ALA A 10 13.34 -14.03 -5.46
N LEU A 11 12.27 -13.42 -5.98
CA LEU A 11 10.88 -13.76 -5.60
C LEU A 11 10.50 -15.21 -5.97
N GLN A 12 11.18 -15.80 -6.95
CA GLN A 12 11.00 -17.19 -7.37
C GLN A 12 12.02 -18.15 -6.72
N PHE A 13 12.77 -17.69 -5.71
CA PHE A 13 13.81 -18.45 -5.03
C PHE A 13 14.92 -18.98 -5.95
N GLN A 14 15.19 -18.26 -7.04
CA GLN A 14 16.25 -18.59 -8.00
C GLN A 14 17.57 -17.88 -7.64
N PRO A 15 18.74 -18.43 -8.05
CA PRO A 15 20.03 -17.78 -7.83
C PRO A 15 20.10 -16.37 -8.45
N THR A 16 20.72 -15.42 -7.73
CA THR A 16 20.95 -14.04 -8.16
C THR A 16 22.43 -13.68 -8.04
N ASP A 17 22.87 -12.62 -8.74
CA ASP A 17 24.24 -12.10 -8.66
C ASP A 17 24.51 -11.33 -7.35
N ARG A 18 23.46 -10.80 -6.70
CA ARG A 18 23.46 -10.23 -5.34
C ARG A 18 22.04 -10.21 -4.78
N VAL A 19 21.92 -10.00 -3.47
CA VAL A 19 20.63 -9.79 -2.81
C VAL A 19 19.93 -8.56 -3.42
N PRO A 20 18.64 -8.66 -3.83
CA PRO A 20 17.90 -7.52 -4.34
C PRO A 20 17.69 -6.47 -3.24
N MET A 21 17.82 -5.20 -3.61
CA MET A 21 17.57 -4.07 -2.72
C MET A 21 16.16 -3.51 -2.97
N LEU A 22 15.41 -3.39 -1.88
CA LEU A 22 14.09 -2.75 -1.85
C LEU A 22 14.22 -1.24 -1.61
N GLY A 23 13.44 -0.45 -2.34
CA GLY A 23 13.27 0.99 -2.13
C GLY A 23 11.80 1.42 -2.09
N GLY A 24 11.57 2.72 -2.19
CA GLY A 24 10.23 3.31 -2.37
C GLY A 24 9.65 4.07 -1.17
N PHE A 25 10.17 3.87 0.04
CA PHE A 25 9.67 4.51 1.28
C PHE A 25 10.39 5.83 1.61
N ILE A 26 10.43 6.77 0.66
CA ILE A 26 11.20 8.01 0.80
C ILE A 26 10.27 9.21 0.63
N ALA A 27 9.80 9.77 1.74
CA ALA A 27 8.93 10.95 1.73
C ALA A 27 9.68 12.29 1.85
N HIS A 28 11.01 12.28 2.01
CA HIS A 28 11.77 13.50 2.27
C HIS A 28 12.01 14.31 0.98
N ALA A 29 11.24 15.39 0.77
CA ALA A 29 11.27 16.18 -0.47
C ALA A 29 12.68 16.63 -0.90
N ALA A 30 13.49 17.19 -0.01
CA ALA A 30 14.83 17.65 -0.38
C ALA A 30 15.76 16.50 -0.80
N TYR A 31 15.55 15.30 -0.24
CA TYR A 31 16.34 14.12 -0.58
C TYR A 31 15.94 13.59 -1.96
N LEU A 32 14.64 13.49 -2.21
CA LEU A 32 14.12 13.14 -3.54
C LEU A 32 14.63 14.09 -4.61
N ARG A 33 14.56 15.40 -4.36
CA ARG A 33 15.07 16.42 -5.29
C ARG A 33 16.57 16.24 -5.56
N ARG A 34 17.36 16.01 -4.51
CA ARG A 34 18.81 15.80 -4.63
C ARG A 34 19.15 14.56 -5.45
N MET A 35 18.45 13.45 -5.23
CA MET A 35 18.78 12.17 -5.85
C MET A 35 18.22 12.03 -7.27
N SER A 36 17.03 12.56 -7.53
CA SER A 36 16.38 12.47 -8.85
C SER A 36 16.69 13.64 -9.78
N GLY A 37 17.08 14.80 -9.24
CA GLY A 37 17.16 16.06 -10.00
C GLY A 37 15.80 16.65 -10.36
N LEU A 38 14.69 16.06 -9.88
CA LEU A 38 13.32 16.47 -10.17
C LEU A 38 12.71 17.25 -9.00
N ASP A 39 11.69 18.05 -9.28
CA ASP A 39 10.87 18.64 -8.22
C ASP A 39 9.79 17.65 -7.74
N PRO A 40 9.89 17.10 -6.52
CA PRO A 40 8.94 16.10 -6.04
C PRO A 40 7.54 16.66 -5.79
N TRP A 41 7.36 17.98 -5.76
CA TRP A 41 6.04 18.61 -5.65
C TRP A 41 5.31 18.72 -6.99
N THR A 42 6.05 18.61 -8.11
CA THR A 42 5.49 18.60 -9.46
C THR A 42 5.16 17.18 -9.90
N ASP A 43 6.10 16.24 -9.72
CA ASP A 43 5.91 14.82 -10.05
C ASP A 43 6.60 13.94 -9.00
N SER A 44 5.90 13.75 -7.88
CA SER A 44 6.41 12.98 -6.75
C SER A 44 6.72 11.53 -7.12
N ARG A 45 5.90 10.93 -8.00
CA ARG A 45 6.03 9.52 -8.36
C ARG A 45 7.32 9.30 -9.13
N ARG A 46 7.56 10.13 -10.15
CA ARG A 46 8.79 10.06 -10.94
C ARG A 46 10.02 10.40 -10.11
N ALA A 47 9.96 11.43 -9.27
CA ALA A 47 11.07 11.78 -8.36
C ALA A 47 11.45 10.62 -7.43
N ALA A 48 10.48 9.87 -6.92
CA ALA A 48 10.72 8.68 -6.11
C ALA A 48 11.33 7.52 -6.92
N ILE A 49 10.80 7.23 -8.12
CA ILE A 49 11.32 6.15 -8.98
C ILE A 49 12.78 6.45 -9.38
N GLU A 50 13.09 7.66 -9.83
CA GLU A 50 14.46 8.05 -10.20
C GLU A 50 15.40 8.04 -9.00
N THR A 51 14.92 8.40 -7.81
CA THR A 51 15.71 8.29 -6.57
C THR A 51 16.08 6.84 -6.27
N VAL A 52 15.12 5.91 -6.38
CA VAL A 52 15.38 4.47 -6.19
C VAL A 52 16.34 3.94 -7.25
N ARG A 53 16.20 4.39 -8.51
CA ARG A 53 17.13 4.05 -9.60
C ARG A 53 18.55 4.50 -9.29
N ALA A 54 18.73 5.74 -8.83
CA ALA A 54 20.02 6.29 -8.45
C ALA A 54 20.68 5.55 -7.27
N GLN A 55 19.88 4.93 -6.39
CA GLN A 55 20.37 4.10 -5.28
C GLN A 55 20.80 2.69 -5.71
N GLY A 56 20.52 2.27 -6.95
CA GLY A 56 20.77 0.90 -7.42
C GLY A 56 19.84 -0.14 -6.78
N ALA A 57 18.71 0.31 -6.23
CA ALA A 57 17.64 -0.57 -5.79
C ALA A 57 16.89 -1.13 -7.01
N CYS A 58 16.36 -2.34 -6.86
CA CYS A 58 15.81 -3.11 -7.96
C CYS A 58 14.34 -3.46 -7.79
N LEU A 59 13.76 -3.10 -6.66
CA LEU A 59 12.38 -3.37 -6.30
C LEU A 59 11.77 -2.15 -5.61
N ILE A 60 10.54 -1.80 -5.98
CA ILE A 60 9.68 -0.87 -5.24
C ILE A 60 8.41 -1.63 -4.90
N ILE A 61 8.04 -1.68 -3.62
CA ILE A 61 6.72 -2.20 -3.23
C ILE A 61 5.69 -1.08 -3.13
N GLN A 62 6.10 0.11 -2.69
CA GLN A 62 5.21 1.26 -2.61
C GLN A 62 5.98 2.51 -3.01
N VAL A 63 5.43 3.29 -3.93
CA VAL A 63 5.97 4.61 -4.25
C VAL A 63 5.42 5.61 -3.25
N VAL A 64 6.26 6.04 -2.30
CA VAL A 64 5.91 7.05 -1.31
C VAL A 64 6.49 8.39 -1.72
N GLY A 65 5.66 9.42 -1.62
CA GLY A 65 6.01 10.81 -1.89
C GLY A 65 5.94 11.69 -0.65
N PRO A 66 6.53 12.90 -0.68
CA PRO A 66 6.24 13.92 0.29
C PRO A 66 4.75 14.26 0.27
N LYS A 67 4.23 14.63 1.43
CA LYS A 67 2.90 15.19 1.58
C LYS A 67 3.02 16.64 2.04
N PRO A 68 2.10 17.54 1.66
CA PRO A 68 1.97 18.84 2.28
C PRO A 68 1.88 18.70 3.81
N ALA A 69 2.34 19.70 4.56
CA ALA A 69 2.36 19.65 6.03
C ALA A 69 0.97 19.35 6.62
N GLU A 70 -0.08 19.87 5.99
CA GLU A 70 -1.48 19.68 6.39
C GLU A 70 -1.98 18.24 6.19
N GLN A 71 -1.27 17.46 5.39
CA GLN A 71 -1.58 16.06 5.04
C GLN A 71 -0.50 15.08 5.51
N SER A 72 0.58 15.61 6.07
CA SER A 72 1.70 14.82 6.56
C SER A 72 1.39 14.30 7.95
N THR A 73 1.76 13.06 8.20
CA THR A 73 1.85 12.52 9.55
C THR A 73 3.14 13.06 10.16
N GLU A 74 3.24 14.36 10.40
CA GLU A 74 4.47 14.96 10.93
C GLU A 74 4.74 14.39 12.33
N MET A 75 5.80 13.59 12.43
CA MET A 75 6.36 13.19 13.72
C MET A 75 7.05 14.41 14.33
N GLY A 76 6.41 15.03 15.33
CA GLY A 76 7.05 16.02 16.18
C GLY A 76 6.13 16.72 17.19
N ASP A 77 4.86 16.95 16.87
CA ASP A 77 3.96 17.81 17.65
C ASP A 77 2.78 17.08 18.31
N GLY A 78 2.86 15.74 18.45
CA GLY A 78 1.84 14.97 19.17
C GLY A 78 0.50 14.85 18.43
N ARG A 79 0.46 15.15 17.13
CA ARG A 79 -0.71 14.86 16.31
C ARG A 79 -0.80 13.39 15.94
N ALA A 80 -2.04 12.96 15.84
CA ALA A 80 -2.43 11.63 15.49
C ALA A 80 -1.99 11.20 14.08
N SER A 81 -1.05 10.25 13.98
CA SER A 81 -0.88 9.39 12.82
C SER A 81 -2.15 8.56 12.56
N ASN A 82 -2.30 7.89 11.42
CA ASN A 82 -3.40 6.92 11.24
C ASN A 82 -3.45 5.86 12.37
N PHE A 83 -2.33 5.63 13.07
CA PHE A 83 -2.23 4.74 14.23
C PHE A 83 -2.51 5.42 15.58
N SER A 84 -2.53 6.76 15.63
CA SER A 84 -2.78 7.55 16.83
C SER A 84 -3.98 8.51 16.69
N ARG A 85 -4.77 8.42 15.61
CA ARG A 85 -6.06 9.11 15.42
C ARG A 85 -7.09 8.57 16.39
N GLN A 86 -7.05 9.12 17.59
CA GLN A 86 -8.20 9.08 18.51
C GLN A 86 -9.24 10.09 17.99
N GLY A 87 -10.39 9.59 17.52
CA GLY A 87 -11.58 10.42 17.29
C GLY A 87 -12.08 10.55 15.84
N GLU A 88 -11.41 10.00 14.82
CA GLU A 88 -11.93 10.00 13.44
C GLU A 88 -12.63 8.70 13.04
N CYS A 89 -12.58 7.67 13.90
CA CYS A 89 -13.35 6.48 13.65
C CYS A 89 -14.81 6.74 14.00
N GLY A 90 -15.70 6.63 12.99
CA GLY A 90 -17.15 6.74 13.18
C GLY A 90 -17.74 5.62 14.05
N PHE A 91 -16.96 4.60 14.37
CA PHE A 91 -17.34 3.49 15.24
C PHE A 91 -16.91 3.78 16.68
N GLN A 92 -17.87 3.75 17.58
CA GLN A 92 -17.72 4.06 19.01
C GLN A 92 -17.76 2.81 19.89
N SER A 93 -18.01 1.63 19.31
CA SER A 93 -18.04 0.37 20.04
C SER A 93 -17.83 -0.84 19.10
N PRO A 94 -17.43 -2.02 19.63
CA PRO A 94 -17.33 -3.25 18.84
C PRO A 94 -18.70 -3.72 18.29
N GLU A 95 -19.82 -3.41 18.94
CA GLU A 95 -21.18 -3.71 18.44
C GLU A 95 -21.47 -2.97 17.14
N GLN A 96 -21.02 -1.71 17.01
CA GLN A 96 -21.21 -0.97 15.76
C GLN A 96 -20.42 -1.61 14.62
N VAL A 97 -19.23 -2.15 14.91
CA VAL A 97 -18.43 -2.91 13.92
C VAL A 97 -19.15 -4.20 13.53
N ARG A 98 -19.70 -4.94 14.50
CA ARG A 98 -20.53 -6.12 14.25
C ARG A 98 -21.72 -5.78 13.35
N ASP A 99 -22.47 -4.73 13.68
CA ASP A 99 -23.69 -4.35 12.95
C ASP A 99 -23.36 -3.93 11.51
N TYR A 100 -22.24 -3.23 11.31
CA TYR A 100 -21.70 -2.96 9.97
C TYR A 100 -21.42 -4.25 9.21
N CYS A 101 -20.68 -5.20 9.81
CA CYS A 101 -20.33 -6.45 9.14
C CYS A 101 -21.55 -7.33 8.84
N LEU A 102 -22.56 -7.34 9.73
CA LEU A 102 -23.82 -8.04 9.49
C LEU A 102 -24.62 -7.44 8.34
N GLY A 103 -24.52 -6.12 8.14
CA GLY A 103 -25.14 -5.38 7.04
C GLY A 103 -24.43 -5.51 5.70
N LEU A 104 -23.23 -6.09 5.65
CA LEU A 104 -22.54 -6.37 4.39
C LEU A 104 -23.30 -7.45 3.58
N PRO A 105 -23.20 -7.40 2.24
CA PRO A 105 -23.73 -8.46 1.39
C PRO A 105 -23.15 -9.83 1.77
N ASP A 106 -23.91 -10.88 1.48
CA ASP A 106 -23.41 -12.24 1.62
C ASP A 106 -22.19 -12.48 0.70
N PRO A 107 -21.10 -13.11 1.18
CA PRO A 107 -19.91 -13.35 0.36
C PRO A 107 -20.17 -14.11 -0.95
N GLU A 108 -21.13 -15.04 -0.99
CA GLU A 108 -21.49 -15.73 -2.24
C GLU A 108 -22.24 -14.80 -3.21
N CYS A 109 -22.99 -13.84 -2.70
CA CYS A 109 -23.59 -12.78 -3.49
C CYS A 109 -22.50 -11.94 -4.17
N VAL A 110 -21.52 -11.49 -3.39
CA VAL A 110 -20.36 -10.73 -3.90
C VAL A 110 -19.60 -11.56 -4.94
N ARG A 111 -19.30 -12.83 -4.67
CA ARG A 111 -18.55 -13.71 -5.60
C ARG A 111 -19.24 -13.88 -6.96
N ARG A 112 -20.58 -13.83 -6.98
CA ARG A 112 -21.40 -13.98 -8.21
C ARG A 112 -21.49 -12.67 -8.98
N GLU A 113 -21.59 -11.54 -8.28
CA GLU A 113 -21.82 -10.21 -8.87
C GLU A 113 -20.52 -9.47 -9.19
N PHE A 114 -19.41 -9.90 -8.58
CA PHE A 114 -18.10 -9.31 -8.80
C PHE A 114 -17.61 -9.54 -10.23
N ASP A 115 -17.36 -8.44 -10.94
CA ASP A 115 -16.77 -8.47 -12.28
C ASP A 115 -15.27 -8.79 -12.21
N ARG A 116 -15.00 -10.10 -12.16
CA ARG A 116 -13.65 -10.66 -12.11
C ARG A 116 -12.79 -10.20 -13.28
N GLN A 117 -13.40 -10.07 -14.47
CA GLN A 117 -12.65 -9.74 -15.68
C GLN A 117 -12.24 -8.27 -15.66
N ALA A 118 -13.17 -7.36 -15.36
CA ALA A 118 -12.85 -5.94 -15.25
C ALA A 118 -11.78 -5.68 -14.18
N TYR A 119 -11.86 -6.35 -13.03
CA TYR A 119 -10.84 -6.23 -11.98
C TYR A 119 -9.49 -6.81 -12.41
N TYR A 120 -9.46 -7.97 -13.07
CA TYR A 120 -8.24 -8.54 -13.63
C TYR A 120 -7.59 -7.60 -14.66
N ASP A 121 -8.39 -7.03 -15.56
CA ASP A 121 -7.92 -6.09 -16.59
C ASP A 121 -7.36 -4.81 -15.96
N HIS A 122 -7.99 -4.32 -14.88
CA HIS A 122 -7.45 -3.22 -14.07
C HIS A 122 -6.08 -3.56 -13.49
N CYS A 123 -5.96 -4.73 -12.83
CA CYS A 123 -4.69 -5.20 -12.28
C CYS A 123 -3.61 -5.27 -13.37
N VAL A 124 -3.89 -5.91 -14.51
CA VAL A 124 -2.93 -6.02 -15.62
C VAL A 124 -2.52 -4.65 -16.15
N ALA A 125 -3.46 -3.71 -16.29
CA ALA A 125 -3.17 -2.35 -16.73
C ALA A 125 -2.21 -1.64 -15.76
N THR A 126 -2.47 -1.74 -14.44
CA THR A 126 -1.57 -1.21 -13.41
C THR A 126 -0.18 -1.84 -13.49
N TRP A 127 -0.09 -3.16 -13.61
CA TRP A 127 1.18 -3.86 -13.74
C TRP A 127 1.96 -3.41 -14.97
N ARG A 128 1.30 -3.25 -16.11
CA ARG A 128 1.93 -2.75 -17.35
C ARG A 128 2.44 -1.32 -17.20
N GLN A 129 1.68 -0.44 -16.54
CA GLN A 129 2.12 0.92 -16.26
C GLN A 129 3.37 0.91 -15.38
N ASN A 130 3.36 0.13 -14.30
CA ASN A 130 4.48 -0.02 -13.39
C ASN A 130 5.73 -0.59 -14.08
N ASP A 131 5.56 -1.61 -14.94
CA ASP A 131 6.66 -2.17 -15.74
C ASP A 131 7.23 -1.12 -16.72
N ALA A 132 6.38 -0.30 -17.35
CA ALA A 132 6.82 0.75 -18.27
C ALA A 132 7.62 1.86 -17.55
N GLU A 133 7.19 2.25 -16.34
CA GLU A 133 7.89 3.27 -15.55
C GLU A 133 9.19 2.77 -14.93
N GLY A 134 9.20 1.51 -14.46
CA GLY A 134 10.37 0.86 -13.86
C GLY A 134 11.45 0.48 -14.88
N GLY A 135 11.04 0.12 -16.10
CA GLY A 135 11.92 -0.34 -17.16
C GLY A 135 12.64 -1.64 -16.80
N GLU A 136 13.87 -1.81 -17.28
CA GLU A 136 14.68 -3.00 -16.96
C GLU A 136 15.31 -2.91 -15.56
N ASP A 137 15.41 -1.70 -14.99
CA ASP A 137 16.17 -1.46 -13.77
C ASP A 137 15.38 -1.76 -12.50
N ILE A 138 14.05 -1.60 -12.53
CA ILE A 138 13.24 -1.64 -11.31
C ILE A 138 11.97 -2.46 -11.57
N LEU A 139 11.72 -3.45 -10.72
CA LEU A 139 10.40 -4.06 -10.60
C LEU A 139 9.54 -3.20 -9.66
N ILE A 140 8.44 -2.63 -10.15
CA ILE A 140 7.50 -1.86 -9.33
C ILE A 140 6.27 -2.73 -9.05
N LEU A 141 6.14 -3.23 -7.82
CA LEU A 141 4.97 -3.99 -7.39
C LEU A 141 3.83 -3.03 -7.03
N PRO A 142 2.59 -3.27 -7.47
CA PRO A 142 1.44 -2.50 -7.03
C PRO A 142 0.98 -2.99 -5.65
N TYR A 143 1.74 -2.72 -4.58
CA TYR A 143 1.39 -3.15 -3.22
C TYR A 143 -0.01 -2.69 -2.78
N TYR A 144 -0.50 -1.57 -3.28
CA TYR A 144 -1.87 -1.12 -2.96
C TYR A 144 -2.93 -2.09 -3.50
N LEU A 145 -2.69 -2.83 -4.58
CA LEU A 145 -3.61 -3.89 -5.01
C LEU A 145 -3.58 -5.11 -4.06
N ALA A 146 -2.50 -5.27 -3.28
CA ALA A 146 -2.49 -6.24 -2.18
C ALA A 146 -3.35 -5.78 -0.98
N SER A 147 -3.82 -4.53 -0.97
CA SER A 147 -4.76 -4.03 0.04
C SER A 147 -6.22 -4.42 -0.24
N ASP A 148 -6.51 -5.04 -1.39
CA ASP A 148 -7.85 -5.53 -1.75
C ASP A 148 -8.28 -6.77 -0.95
N CYS A 149 -7.36 -7.36 -0.19
CA CYS A 149 -7.67 -8.30 0.90
C CYS A 149 -7.06 -7.74 2.20
N PRO A 150 -7.67 -6.69 2.80
CA PRO A 150 -7.12 -6.10 4.00
C PRO A 150 -7.31 -7.06 5.17
N PHE A 151 -6.24 -7.38 5.87
CA PHE A 151 -6.33 -8.07 7.17
C PHE A 151 -6.44 -7.06 8.34
N MET A 152 -6.25 -5.78 8.07
CA MET A 152 -6.02 -4.75 9.10
C MET A 152 -7.06 -3.63 9.00
N TYR A 153 -8.31 -3.94 9.36
CA TYR A 153 -9.40 -2.96 9.34
C TYR A 153 -9.40 -1.99 10.53
N TYR A 154 -8.43 -2.05 11.44
CA TYR A 154 -8.32 -1.10 12.57
C TYR A 154 -8.22 0.36 12.11
N SER A 155 -7.72 0.62 10.90
CA SER A 155 -7.65 1.98 10.35
C SER A 155 -9.05 2.53 10.00
N GLN A 156 -10.03 1.64 9.79
CA GLN A 156 -11.42 1.95 9.49
C GLN A 156 -12.29 1.92 10.76
N PHE A 157 -12.16 0.87 11.57
CA PHE A 157 -13.02 0.63 12.73
C PHE A 157 -12.44 1.12 14.06
N GLY A 158 -11.23 1.66 14.05
CA GLY A 158 -10.50 2.00 15.27
C GLY A 158 -9.84 0.77 15.87
N TYR A 159 -8.68 0.99 16.51
CA TYR A 159 -7.85 -0.10 17.02
C TYR A 159 -8.58 -0.99 18.04
N GLU A 160 -9.12 -0.39 19.10
CA GLU A 160 -9.78 -1.12 20.18
C GLU A 160 -11.05 -1.82 19.69
N ASN A 161 -11.97 -1.08 19.08
CA ASN A 161 -13.23 -1.65 18.57
C ASN A 161 -13.01 -2.78 17.57
N TYR A 162 -12.00 -2.69 16.68
CA TYR A 162 -11.73 -3.76 15.72
C TYR A 162 -11.31 -5.06 16.42
N PHE A 163 -10.33 -4.99 17.32
CA PHE A 163 -9.84 -6.19 18.00
C PHE A 163 -10.86 -6.75 19.00
N GLU A 164 -11.63 -5.89 19.68
CA GLU A 164 -12.75 -6.34 20.51
C GLU A 164 -13.83 -7.01 19.68
N ALA A 165 -14.18 -6.48 18.50
CA ALA A 165 -15.15 -7.11 17.62
C ALA A 165 -14.67 -8.47 17.09
N ILE A 166 -13.39 -8.63 16.77
CA ILE A 166 -12.82 -9.95 16.41
C ILE A 166 -13.04 -10.95 17.57
N ALA A 167 -12.79 -10.53 18.80
CA ALA A 167 -12.88 -11.40 19.97
C ALA A 167 -14.34 -11.73 20.36
N LEU A 168 -15.23 -10.74 20.32
CA LEU A 168 -16.62 -10.86 20.78
C LEU A 168 -17.58 -11.34 19.69
N TYR A 169 -17.30 -11.02 18.42
CA TYR A 169 -18.21 -11.26 17.28
C TYR A 169 -17.50 -11.90 16.07
N PRO A 170 -16.76 -13.02 16.24
CA PRO A 170 -15.95 -13.61 15.18
C PRO A 170 -16.77 -14.03 13.95
N GLU A 171 -18.01 -14.48 14.13
CA GLU A 171 -18.89 -14.86 13.02
C GLU A 171 -19.31 -13.67 12.15
N ALA A 172 -19.58 -12.51 12.77
CA ALA A 172 -19.93 -11.30 12.05
C ALA A 172 -18.70 -10.76 11.29
N ILE A 173 -17.54 -10.73 11.96
CA ILE A 173 -16.28 -10.24 11.40
C ILE A 173 -15.77 -11.14 10.26
N GLY A 174 -16.04 -12.44 10.31
CA GLY A 174 -15.66 -13.39 9.26
C GLY A 174 -16.32 -13.14 7.88
N LYS A 175 -17.24 -12.16 7.78
CA LYS A 175 -17.79 -11.69 6.50
C LYS A 175 -16.92 -10.68 5.76
N LEU A 176 -15.97 -10.03 6.44
CA LEU A 176 -14.98 -9.11 5.83
C LEU A 176 -14.02 -9.90 4.93
#